data_AF-A0A328D9Z5-F1
#
_entry.id   AF-A0A328D9Z5-F1
#
_cell.length_a   1.000
_cell.length_b   1.000
_cell.length_c   1.000
_cell.angle_alpha   90.00
_cell.angle_beta   90.00
_cell.angle_gamma   90.00
#
_symmetry.space_group_name_H-M   'P 1'
#
loop_
_entity.id
_entity.type
_entity.pdbx_description
1 polymer ?
#
loop_
_entity_poly.entity_id
_entity_poly.type
_entity_poly.pdbx_seq_one_letter_code
_entity_poly.pdbx_strand_id
1 'polypeptide(L)'
;MASKKSSKIMRRLESKKSHSWWWDSHISPKNSKWLQENLEQMDQNIKRMLKLIEEDGDSFAKKAEMYYQKRPELINLVEDFYRMYRSLAERYDNVTGELRKNIPSDLQSQGSGVSSAGSEPTSSLPSPRHKSGGPRAAGFGIFLGGGGGNVSPDKEGDESSVLDSESESDDSSSVNNYPSPLGHDGDHGFCEVKEKVDSRPIEVHDDLEAEVVDPAEFKKIQTLEDELRIAKEKLHVSDEEINSLRNELKRNENLTMQLQKDVSVWTAKFEKEKKEVSKLHDRIARYKTNLSERDQEIRGLKESISNSNKALSEENLQLQEEIKKLLKERAFLEDNAKEMDVRCQCLEEEAKRALAGKSEMEALLGSEIEQLQSTIVERNGCVEELKSMNNELNDEIDEMKKHLHDLHVEHVQLIAEADGTCKQAEELRSTVKGMEEEIRRQQETIEEGAEEKREAIRQLCFSLEHYRNGYHRLRQVFMGNKGLPVMAS
;
A
#
# COMPACT_ATOMS: atom_id res chain seq x y z
N MET A 1 -34.88 21.21 0.67
CA MET A 1 -34.77 20.85 2.11
C MET A 1 -34.28 19.40 2.32
N ALA A 2 -33.27 18.92 1.59
CA ALA A 2 -32.82 17.51 1.68
C ALA A 2 -31.39 17.32 2.24
N SER A 3 -30.66 18.40 2.55
CA SER A 3 -29.22 18.30 2.89
C SER A 3 -28.90 18.18 4.39
N LYS A 4 -29.90 18.25 5.29
CA LYS A 4 -29.67 18.23 6.76
C LYS A 4 -29.87 16.86 7.43
N LYS A 5 -30.24 15.81 6.69
CA LYS A 5 -30.44 14.46 7.26
C LYS A 5 -29.21 13.53 7.13
N SER A 6 -28.26 13.81 6.23
CA SER A 6 -27.08 12.95 6.03
C SER A 6 -26.06 13.05 7.18
N SER A 7 -25.86 14.23 7.76
CA SER A 7 -24.84 14.47 8.80
C SER A 7 -25.16 13.88 10.18
N LYS A 8 -26.36 13.33 10.38
CA LYS A 8 -26.79 12.72 11.67
C LYS A 8 -26.65 11.19 11.68
N ILE A 9 -26.48 10.56 10.52
CA ILE A 9 -26.35 9.10 10.40
C ILE A 9 -24.89 8.67 10.51
N MET A 10 -23.94 9.53 10.13
CA MET A 10 -22.51 9.23 10.20
C MET A 10 -21.92 9.26 11.62
N ARG A 11 -22.60 9.89 12.58
CA ARG A 11 -22.16 9.95 14.00
C ARG A 11 -22.63 8.75 14.84
N ARG A 12 -23.32 7.76 14.26
CA ARG A 12 -23.87 6.61 14.99
C ARG A 12 -23.28 5.25 14.59
N LEU A 13 -22.15 5.27 13.89
CA LEU A 13 -21.37 4.08 13.51
C LEU A 13 -19.94 4.13 14.08
N GLU A 14 -19.74 4.79 15.22
CA GLU A 14 -18.62 4.42 16.09
C GLU A 14 -18.95 3.07 16.72
N SER A 15 -18.52 2.04 16.01
CA SER A 15 -18.54 0.64 16.41
C SER A 15 -18.14 0.50 17.88
N LYS A 16 -18.98 -0.18 18.67
CA LYS A 16 -18.56 -0.83 19.91
C LYS A 16 -17.38 -1.74 19.58
N LYS A 17 -16.17 -1.23 19.78
CA LYS A 17 -14.92 -1.97 19.69
C LYS A 17 -14.95 -3.03 20.77
N SER A 18 -15.22 -4.29 20.39
CA SER A 18 -14.81 -5.46 21.15
C SER A 18 -13.29 -5.59 21.02
N HIS A 19 -12.56 -4.69 21.69
CA HIS A 19 -11.11 -4.83 21.82
C HIS A 19 -10.85 -5.75 23.01
N SER A 20 -10.09 -6.82 22.78
CA SER A 20 -9.71 -7.74 23.84
C SER A 20 -9.07 -6.95 24.99
N TRP A 21 -9.47 -7.25 26.22
CA TRP A 21 -9.08 -6.53 27.44
C TRP A 21 -7.57 -6.25 27.59
N TRP A 22 -6.70 -7.07 27.00
CA TRP A 22 -5.26 -6.89 27.00
C TRP A 22 -4.76 -5.84 25.99
N TRP A 23 -5.40 -5.75 24.81
CA TRP A 23 -5.11 -4.74 23.79
C TRP A 23 -5.53 -3.35 24.26
N ASP A 24 -6.64 -3.24 24.98
CA ASP A 24 -7.16 -1.95 25.47
C ASP A 24 -6.33 -1.39 26.63
N SER A 25 -5.62 -2.25 27.39
CA SER A 25 -4.86 -1.83 28.56
C SER A 25 -3.41 -1.38 28.24
N HIS A 26 -2.71 -2.03 27.29
CA HIS A 26 -1.28 -1.78 27.06
C HIS A 26 -0.89 -1.19 25.70
N ILE A 27 -1.75 -1.32 24.66
CA ILE A 27 -1.45 -0.87 23.29
C ILE A 27 -2.68 -0.13 22.71
N SER A 28 -3.35 0.65 23.54
CA SER A 28 -4.42 1.55 23.12
C SER A 28 -3.83 2.95 22.93
N PRO A 29 -4.21 3.69 21.87
CA PRO A 29 -3.88 5.11 21.73
C PRO A 29 -4.30 5.94 22.95
N LYS A 30 -5.21 5.42 23.78
CA LYS A 30 -5.71 6.06 25.01
C LYS A 30 -4.76 5.97 26.21
N ASN A 31 -3.81 5.02 26.22
CA ASN A 31 -2.93 4.76 27.37
C ASN A 31 -1.44 5.02 27.09
N SER A 32 -1.02 5.13 25.82
CA SER A 32 0.36 5.42 25.44
C SER A 32 0.46 6.74 24.68
N LYS A 33 0.95 7.79 25.37
CA LYS A 33 1.17 9.12 24.79
C LYS A 33 2.06 9.07 23.55
N TRP A 34 3.10 8.22 23.57
CA TRP A 34 4.02 8.07 22.44
C TRP A 34 3.35 7.44 21.21
N LEU A 35 2.48 6.42 21.40
CA LEU A 35 1.76 5.80 20.29
C LEU A 35 0.78 6.79 19.65
N GLN A 36 0.08 7.56 20.48
CA GLN A 36 -0.84 8.60 20.01
C GLN A 36 -0.11 9.70 19.24
N GLU A 37 0.99 10.21 19.78
CA GLU A 37 1.83 11.22 19.11
C GLU A 37 2.43 10.69 17.80
N ASN A 38 2.89 9.44 17.78
CA ASN A 38 3.46 8.83 16.58
C ASN A 38 2.41 8.61 15.47
N LEU A 39 1.21 8.15 15.83
CA LEU A 39 0.09 8.00 14.89
C LEU A 39 -0.39 9.36 14.34
N GLU A 40 -0.51 10.37 15.20
CA GLU A 40 -0.84 11.74 14.80
C GLU A 40 0.23 12.32 13.87
N GLN A 41 1.52 12.09 14.16
CA GLN A 41 2.62 12.56 13.34
C GLN A 41 2.69 11.84 11.98
N MET A 42 2.38 10.54 11.93
CA MET A 42 2.22 9.79 10.69
C MET A 42 1.03 10.29 9.86
N ASP A 43 -0.12 10.56 10.49
CA ASP A 43 -1.31 11.09 9.81
C ASP A 43 -1.07 12.50 9.27
N GLN A 44 -0.40 13.37 10.03
CA GLN A 44 0.04 14.68 9.54
C GLN A 44 1.00 14.58 8.37
N ASN A 45 1.88 13.58 8.35
CA ASN A 45 2.80 13.36 7.26
C ASN A 45 2.07 12.92 5.98
N ILE A 46 1.15 11.96 6.10
CA ILE A 46 0.26 11.53 5.00
C ILE A 46 -0.53 12.72 4.43
N LYS A 47 -1.09 13.58 5.29
CA LYS A 47 -1.82 14.79 4.84
C LYS A 47 -0.93 15.75 4.05
N ARG A 48 0.34 15.94 4.47
CA ARG A 48 1.30 16.76 3.72
C ARG A 48 1.65 16.14 2.37
N MET A 49 1.84 14.81 2.32
CA MET A 49 2.10 14.09 1.07
C MET A 49 0.92 14.22 0.08
N LEU A 50 -0.31 14.04 0.55
CA LEU A 50 -1.50 14.20 -0.28
C LEU A 50 -1.63 15.63 -0.83
N LYS A 51 -1.32 16.64 -0.01
CA LYS A 51 -1.35 18.05 -0.44
C LYS A 51 -0.31 18.38 -1.52
N LEU A 52 0.85 17.72 -1.51
CA LEU A 52 1.85 17.88 -2.57
C LEU A 52 1.37 17.28 -3.90
N ILE A 53 0.48 16.28 -3.85
CA ILE A 53 -0.04 15.55 -5.02
C ILE A 53 -1.32 16.20 -5.59
N GLU A 54 -2.18 16.80 -4.75
CA GLU A 54 -3.49 17.37 -5.14
C GLU A 54 -3.44 18.72 -5.88
N GLU A 55 -2.29 19.40 -5.96
CA GLU A 55 -2.22 20.70 -6.65
C GLU A 55 -2.17 20.53 -8.18
N ASP A 56 -3.30 20.81 -8.83
CA ASP A 56 -3.45 20.79 -10.28
C ASP A 56 -2.81 22.01 -10.95
N GLY A 57 -1.93 21.76 -11.92
CA GLY A 57 -1.49 22.77 -12.87
C GLY A 57 -2.49 22.89 -14.01
N ASP A 58 -2.95 24.10 -14.32
CA ASP A 58 -3.91 24.40 -15.41
C ASP A 58 -3.44 23.96 -16.83
N SER A 59 -2.19 23.50 -16.98
CA SER A 59 -1.60 23.01 -18.23
C SER A 59 -0.61 21.87 -17.96
N PHE A 60 -0.50 20.91 -18.91
CA PHE A 60 0.33 19.71 -18.80
C PHE A 60 1.81 20.01 -18.54
N ALA A 61 2.39 21.00 -19.23
CA ALA A 61 3.78 21.40 -19.03
C ALA A 61 4.03 21.92 -17.60
N LYS A 62 3.07 22.69 -17.07
CA LYS A 62 3.11 23.22 -15.70
C LYS A 62 2.92 22.11 -14.66
N LYS A 63 2.10 21.10 -14.95
CA LYS A 63 1.92 19.90 -14.11
C LYS A 63 3.20 19.05 -14.03
N ALA A 64 3.90 18.88 -15.15
CA ALA A 64 5.19 18.18 -15.19
C ALA A 64 6.29 18.96 -14.44
N GLU A 65 6.40 20.27 -14.66
CA GLU A 65 7.35 21.13 -13.96
C GLU A 65 7.13 21.13 -12.44
N MET A 66 5.87 21.27 -12.00
CA MET A 66 5.49 21.20 -10.59
C MET A 66 5.77 19.82 -9.97
N TYR A 67 5.58 18.74 -10.72
CA TYR A 67 5.91 17.40 -10.25
C TYR A 67 7.41 17.25 -9.96
N TYR A 68 8.29 17.67 -10.88
CA TYR A 68 9.73 17.56 -10.67
C TYR A 68 10.24 18.47 -9.53
N GLN A 69 9.61 19.63 -9.31
CA GLN A 69 9.93 20.51 -8.17
C GLN A 69 9.49 19.90 -6.83
N LYS A 70 8.31 19.27 -6.77
CA LYS A 70 7.75 18.68 -5.52
C LYS A 70 8.23 17.28 -5.19
N ARG A 71 8.79 16.57 -6.18
CA ARG A 71 9.31 15.21 -6.02
C ARG A 71 10.33 15.07 -4.87
N PRO A 72 11.35 15.93 -4.70
CA PRO A 72 12.27 15.82 -3.58
C PRO A 72 11.59 16.02 -2.21
N GLU A 73 10.64 16.94 -2.10
CA GLU A 73 9.87 17.16 -0.86
C GLU A 73 8.98 15.96 -0.52
N LEU A 74 8.35 15.35 -1.54
CA LEU A 74 7.55 14.15 -1.37
C LEU A 74 8.38 12.94 -0.94
N ILE A 75 9.57 12.75 -1.53
CA ILE A 75 10.50 11.69 -1.16
C ILE A 75 10.89 11.83 0.32
N ASN A 76 11.24 13.03 0.77
CA ASN A 76 11.61 13.29 2.16
C ASN A 76 10.46 12.96 3.14
N LEU A 77 9.22 13.34 2.81
CA LEU A 77 8.04 13.00 3.63
C LEU A 77 7.79 11.48 3.69
N VAL A 78 8.00 10.76 2.58
CA VAL A 78 7.90 9.29 2.55
C VAL A 78 8.97 8.64 3.41
N GLU A 79 10.20 9.13 3.36
CA GLU A 79 11.32 8.64 4.19
C GLU A 79 11.04 8.87 5.69
N ASP A 80 10.54 10.05 6.06
CA ASP A 80 10.11 10.36 7.43
C ASP A 80 8.97 9.46 7.89
N PHE A 81 8.00 9.19 7.01
CA PHE A 81 6.89 8.27 7.29
C PHE A 81 7.40 6.86 7.55
N TYR A 82 8.29 6.36 6.69
CA TYR A 82 8.89 5.04 6.84
C TYR A 82 9.73 4.93 8.12
N ARG A 83 10.47 5.98 8.49
CA ARG A 83 11.23 6.03 9.74
C ARG A 83 10.30 5.96 10.98
N MET A 84 9.18 6.67 10.96
CA MET A 84 8.19 6.61 12.05
C MET A 84 7.53 5.23 12.15
N TYR A 85 7.12 4.64 11.02
CA TYR A 85 6.58 3.29 10.95
C TYR A 85 7.56 2.25 11.49
N ARG A 86 8.84 2.34 11.10
CA ARG A 86 9.87 1.39 11.54
C ARG A 86 10.13 1.48 13.04
N SER A 87 10.14 2.70 13.60
CA SER A 87 10.23 2.90 15.05
C SER A 87 9.01 2.31 15.80
N LEU A 88 7.82 2.39 15.21
CA LEU A 88 6.62 1.77 15.77
C LEU A 88 6.71 0.24 15.78
N ALA A 89 7.13 -0.36 14.67
CA ALA A 89 7.32 -1.81 14.57
C ALA A 89 8.37 -2.32 15.57
N GLU A 90 9.50 -1.63 15.72
CA GLU A 90 10.55 -1.99 16.68
C GLU A 90 10.05 -1.96 18.13
N ARG A 91 9.26 -0.94 18.51
CA ARG A 91 8.65 -0.92 19.85
C ARG A 91 7.60 -2.01 20.06
N TYR A 92 6.84 -2.34 19.03
CA TYR A 92 5.89 -3.44 19.09
C TYR A 92 6.60 -4.78 19.30
N ASP A 93 7.71 -5.01 18.60
CA ASP A 93 8.55 -6.20 18.78
C ASP A 93 9.20 -6.25 20.17
N ASN A 94 9.63 -5.11 20.72
CA ASN A 94 10.17 -5.03 22.07
C ASN A 94 9.12 -5.40 23.13
N VAL A 95 7.92 -4.83 23.05
CA VAL A 95 6.82 -5.14 23.99
C VAL A 95 6.36 -6.59 23.86
N THR A 96 6.24 -7.10 22.63
CA THR A 96 5.83 -8.50 22.37
C THR A 96 6.94 -9.49 22.73
N GLY A 97 8.20 -9.10 22.56
CA GLY A 97 9.38 -9.87 22.93
C GLY A 97 9.59 -9.93 24.43
N GLU A 98 9.42 -8.82 25.14
CA GLU A 98 9.41 -8.77 26.61
C GLU A 98 8.24 -9.56 27.19
N LEU A 99 7.05 -9.49 26.59
CA LEU A 99 5.90 -10.31 26.99
C LEU A 99 6.22 -11.80 26.88
N ARG A 100 6.87 -12.24 25.79
CA ARG A 100 7.30 -13.65 25.64
C ARG A 100 8.36 -14.09 26.63
N LYS A 101 9.25 -13.19 27.05
CA LYS A 101 10.29 -13.47 28.07
C LYS A 101 9.75 -13.53 29.50
N ASN A 102 8.60 -12.90 29.77
CA ASN A 102 7.95 -12.87 31.09
C ASN A 102 6.87 -13.95 31.29
N ILE A 103 6.66 -14.84 30.31
CA ILE A 103 5.84 -16.05 30.50
C ILE A 103 6.68 -17.07 31.27
N PRO A 104 6.23 -17.61 32.43
CA PRO A 104 6.98 -18.60 33.19
C PRO A 104 7.30 -19.82 32.33
N SER A 105 8.57 -20.25 32.34
CA SER A 105 9.11 -21.37 31.55
C SER A 105 8.36 -22.70 31.72
N ASP A 106 7.51 -22.84 32.73
CA ASP A 106 6.76 -24.05 33.05
C ASP A 106 5.57 -24.35 32.11
N LEU A 107 5.11 -23.37 31.30
CA LEU A 107 4.04 -23.60 30.31
C LEU A 107 4.55 -23.81 28.87
N GLN A 108 5.86 -23.68 28.63
CA GLN A 108 6.43 -23.80 27.29
C GLN A 108 6.92 -25.24 26.96
N SER A 109 6.80 -26.17 27.91
CA SER A 109 7.28 -27.57 27.80
C SER A 109 6.24 -28.57 27.24
N GLN A 110 4.97 -28.18 27.11
CA GLN A 110 3.89 -29.09 26.67
C GLN A 110 3.31 -28.64 25.32
N GLY A 111 4.12 -28.71 24.26
CA GLY A 111 3.64 -28.31 22.93
C GLY A 111 4.66 -28.33 21.80
N SER A 112 5.53 -29.34 21.74
CA SER A 112 6.34 -29.61 20.54
C SER A 112 6.20 -31.06 20.12
N GLY A 113 5.34 -31.28 19.12
CA GLY A 113 5.07 -32.58 18.52
C GLY A 113 4.64 -32.44 17.06
N VAL A 114 5.40 -31.69 16.26
CA VAL A 114 5.37 -31.79 14.80
C VAL A 114 6.67 -31.23 14.24
N SER A 115 7.58 -32.14 13.89
CA SER A 115 8.72 -31.85 13.03
C SER A 115 8.32 -32.10 11.58
N SER A 116 8.59 -31.15 10.68
CA SER A 116 8.84 -31.44 9.27
C SER A 116 9.69 -30.34 8.63
N ALA A 117 10.91 -30.73 8.25
CA ALA A 117 11.75 -30.23 7.17
C ALA A 117 12.28 -28.77 7.18
N GLY A 118 13.61 -28.62 7.18
CA GLY A 118 14.27 -27.50 6.49
C GLY A 118 15.50 -26.87 7.17
N SER A 119 16.61 -27.60 7.25
CA SER A 119 17.99 -27.13 7.08
C SER A 119 18.56 -25.96 7.93
N GLU A 120 19.54 -26.28 8.79
CA GLU A 120 20.70 -25.41 9.06
C GLU A 120 21.97 -26.09 8.52
N PRO A 121 23.02 -25.32 8.13
CA PRO A 121 24.39 -25.80 8.21
C PRO A 121 25.19 -25.06 9.29
N THR A 122 25.47 -25.79 10.36
CA THR A 122 26.77 -25.97 11.05
C THR A 122 27.73 -24.79 11.24
N SER A 123 28.20 -24.62 12.48
CA SER A 123 29.65 -24.75 12.77
C SER A 123 30.00 -24.97 14.26
N SER A 124 30.88 -25.95 14.47
CA SER A 124 31.95 -26.07 15.50
C SER A 124 31.65 -26.36 16.99
N LEU A 125 31.62 -27.67 17.31
CA LEU A 125 32.36 -28.45 18.35
C LEU A 125 33.42 -27.72 19.25
N PRO A 126 33.96 -28.34 20.33
CA PRO A 126 33.41 -29.34 21.28
C PRO A 126 33.92 -29.21 22.75
N SER A 127 33.55 -30.21 23.59
CA SER A 127 34.37 -30.89 24.64
C SER A 127 33.93 -30.77 26.13
N PRO A 128 34.26 -31.75 27.03
CA PRO A 128 33.25 -32.70 27.55
C PRO A 128 33.42 -33.16 29.03
N ARG A 129 32.52 -34.07 29.48
CA ARG A 129 32.60 -34.99 30.66
C ARG A 129 32.37 -34.33 32.04
N HIS A 130 31.77 -34.95 33.07
CA HIS A 130 31.75 -36.35 33.55
C HIS A 130 30.38 -36.67 34.21
N LYS A 131 29.71 -37.79 33.89
CA LYS A 131 29.56 -39.03 34.72
C LYS A 131 29.52 -38.76 36.24
N SER A 132 28.50 -39.18 36.99
CA SER A 132 28.32 -40.58 37.42
C SER A 132 27.17 -40.68 38.44
N GLY A 133 26.35 -41.75 38.37
CA GLY A 133 25.57 -42.20 39.54
C GLY A 133 24.21 -42.83 39.23
N GLY A 134 24.19 -44.07 38.73
CA GLY A 134 23.01 -44.96 38.91
C GLY A 134 22.95 -45.51 40.36
N PRO A 135 22.13 -46.52 40.70
CA PRO A 135 21.57 -47.53 39.79
C PRO A 135 20.13 -48.04 40.04
N ARG A 136 19.61 -48.73 39.01
CA ARG A 136 18.74 -49.94 39.01
C ARG A 136 17.29 -49.82 39.51
N ALA A 137 16.26 -50.01 38.67
CA ALA A 137 15.79 -51.23 37.95
C ALA A 137 15.14 -52.26 38.90
N ALA A 138 14.06 -52.98 38.62
CA ALA A 138 13.17 -53.21 37.47
C ALA A 138 11.78 -53.56 38.09
N GLY A 139 10.63 -53.40 37.45
CA GLY A 139 10.18 -54.21 36.33
C GLY A 139 8.70 -54.58 36.54
N PHE A 140 7.92 -54.45 35.45
CA PHE A 140 6.68 -55.13 35.08
C PHE A 140 5.57 -55.39 36.13
N GLY A 141 4.34 -55.01 35.76
CA GLY A 141 3.15 -55.57 36.39
C GLY A 141 1.83 -54.97 35.91
N ILE A 142 1.34 -55.48 34.79
CA ILE A 142 -0.04 -55.34 34.29
C ILE A 142 -1.06 -55.70 35.38
N PHE A 143 -2.09 -54.88 35.64
CA PHE A 143 -3.47 -55.37 35.90
C PHE A 143 -4.52 -54.24 35.90
N LEU A 144 -5.68 -54.53 35.31
CA LEU A 144 -6.91 -53.74 35.26
C LEU A 144 -7.74 -53.91 36.55
N GLY A 145 -8.51 -52.90 36.94
CA GLY A 145 -9.61 -53.01 37.93
C GLY A 145 -9.63 -51.78 38.84
N GLY A 146 -10.71 -51.02 39.02
CA GLY A 146 -12.13 -51.36 38.90
C GLY A 146 -12.68 -51.79 40.25
N GLY A 147 -13.23 -50.83 41.02
CA GLY A 147 -14.26 -51.10 42.03
C GLY A 147 -13.89 -50.89 43.51
N GLY A 148 -14.56 -49.90 44.12
CA GLY A 148 -15.28 -50.11 45.38
C GLY A 148 -14.61 -49.70 46.70
N GLY A 149 -15.25 -48.76 47.40
CA GLY A 149 -15.55 -48.96 48.83
C GLY A 149 -14.73 -48.17 49.87
N ASN A 150 -15.26 -46.99 50.22
CA ASN A 150 -15.61 -46.55 51.58
C ASN A 150 -14.56 -46.43 52.72
N VAL A 151 -14.76 -45.33 53.47
CA VAL A 151 -14.55 -45.11 54.92
C VAL A 151 -13.29 -44.33 55.35
N SER A 152 -13.56 -43.11 55.86
CA SER A 152 -12.76 -42.21 56.73
C SER A 152 -12.51 -42.88 58.12
N PRO A 153 -11.73 -42.35 59.11
CA PRO A 153 -11.70 -40.94 59.53
C PRO A 153 -10.39 -40.39 60.18
N ASP A 154 -10.45 -39.09 60.50
CA ASP A 154 -9.72 -38.29 61.50
C ASP A 154 -8.21 -38.01 61.36
N LYS A 155 -7.85 -36.72 61.16
CA LYS A 155 -7.38 -35.85 62.27
C LYS A 155 -7.13 -34.40 61.86
N GLU A 156 -7.36 -33.55 62.85
CA GLU A 156 -7.30 -32.09 62.94
C GLU A 156 -5.94 -31.45 62.62
N GLY A 157 -5.98 -30.15 62.32
CA GLY A 157 -4.80 -29.29 62.25
C GLY A 157 -5.16 -27.89 61.74
N ASP A 158 -5.56 -27.04 62.69
CA ASP A 158 -5.85 -25.60 62.59
C ASP A 158 -4.66 -24.79 62.05
N GLU A 159 -4.89 -23.50 61.75
CA GLU A 159 -4.01 -22.31 61.93
C GLU A 159 -4.45 -21.15 60.99
N SER A 160 -5.35 -20.31 61.53
CA SER A 160 -5.44 -18.84 61.43
C SER A 160 -5.14 -18.05 60.12
N SER A 161 -6.03 -17.13 59.73
CA SER A 161 -5.85 -15.65 59.89
C SER A 161 -6.79 -14.77 59.03
N VAL A 162 -7.50 -13.86 59.73
CA VAL A 162 -7.74 -12.41 59.44
C VAL A 162 -8.76 -11.93 58.37
N LEU A 163 -9.88 -11.40 58.92
CA LEU A 163 -10.66 -10.16 58.66
C LEU A 163 -10.97 -9.66 57.23
N ASP A 164 -12.25 -9.39 56.94
CA ASP A 164 -12.82 -8.02 56.97
C ASP A 164 -14.37 -8.02 56.94
N SER A 165 -14.97 -6.99 57.55
CA SER A 165 -16.41 -6.83 57.80
C SER A 165 -17.00 -5.77 56.87
N GLU A 166 -18.17 -5.98 56.26
CA GLU A 166 -19.02 -4.84 55.86
C GLU A 166 -20.52 -5.20 55.94
N SER A 167 -21.22 -4.30 56.62
CA SER A 167 -22.63 -4.15 56.99
C SER A 167 -23.64 -4.04 55.81
N GLU A 168 -24.93 -4.35 56.07
CA GLU A 168 -26.08 -3.39 56.06
C GLU A 168 -27.46 -4.08 55.88
N SER A 169 -28.33 -3.83 56.89
CA SER A 169 -29.78 -3.44 56.86
C SER A 169 -30.95 -4.36 56.38
N ASP A 170 -31.88 -4.53 57.34
CA ASP A 170 -33.37 -4.41 57.36
C ASP A 170 -34.32 -5.28 56.50
N ASP A 171 -35.25 -6.02 57.15
CA ASP A 171 -36.66 -5.61 57.36
C ASP A 171 -37.47 -6.66 58.20
N SER A 172 -38.55 -6.20 58.80
CA SER A 172 -39.26 -6.66 60.00
C SER A 172 -40.35 -7.71 59.76
N SER A 173 -40.62 -8.56 60.76
CA SER A 173 -41.83 -8.47 61.63
C SER A 173 -42.25 -9.79 62.30
N SER A 174 -42.59 -9.63 63.59
CA SER A 174 -43.43 -10.41 64.51
C SER A 174 -44.08 -11.73 64.06
N VAL A 175 -44.05 -12.76 64.92
CA VAL A 175 -45.16 -13.08 65.85
C VAL A 175 -44.60 -13.84 67.06
N ASN A 176 -45.00 -13.35 68.23
CA ASN A 176 -44.71 -13.82 69.58
C ASN A 176 -45.63 -15.00 69.95
N ASN A 177 -45.13 -16.03 70.65
CA ASN A 177 -45.87 -16.79 71.67
C ASN A 177 -44.97 -17.85 72.33
N TYR A 178 -44.27 -17.43 73.38
CA TYR A 178 -43.97 -18.31 74.51
C TYR A 178 -45.20 -18.32 75.44
N PRO A 179 -45.37 -19.39 76.25
CA PRO A 179 -45.14 -19.12 77.68
C PRO A 179 -44.18 -20.11 78.32
N SER A 180 -43.32 -19.53 79.15
CA SER A 180 -42.53 -20.15 80.20
C SER A 180 -43.42 -20.64 81.37
N PRO A 181 -42.88 -21.54 82.22
CA PRO A 181 -43.61 -22.20 83.29
C PRO A 181 -43.71 -21.31 84.54
N LEU A 182 -44.78 -21.47 85.33
CA LEU A 182 -44.83 -21.26 86.79
C LEU A 182 -46.26 -21.53 87.33
N GLY A 183 -46.34 -22.36 88.36
CA GLY A 183 -47.13 -22.05 89.57
C GLY A 183 -48.61 -22.46 89.68
N HIS A 184 -48.82 -23.46 90.56
CA HIS A 184 -49.82 -23.51 91.64
C HIS A 184 -51.29 -23.94 91.40
N ASP A 185 -51.63 -24.96 92.20
CA ASP A 185 -52.85 -25.18 93.00
C ASP A 185 -54.12 -25.85 92.46
N GLY A 186 -54.62 -26.77 93.29
CA GLY A 186 -55.83 -27.57 93.16
C GLY A 186 -55.55 -29.04 93.51
N ASP A 187 -55.14 -29.36 94.73
CA ASP A 187 -56.04 -29.70 95.85
C ASP A 187 -57.01 -30.86 95.53
N HIS A 188 -56.63 -32.06 95.97
CA HIS A 188 -57.54 -33.08 96.49
C HIS A 188 -56.82 -33.82 97.62
N GLY A 189 -56.95 -33.27 98.84
CA GLY A 189 -56.73 -34.04 100.06
C GLY A 189 -57.74 -35.19 100.18
N PHE A 190 -57.31 -36.33 100.70
CA PHE A 190 -57.71 -36.79 102.02
C PHE A 190 -56.96 -38.08 102.43
N CYS A 191 -56.48 -38.04 103.68
CA CYS A 191 -56.32 -39.12 104.64
C CYS A 191 -55.44 -40.33 104.33
N GLU A 192 -54.18 -40.19 104.73
CA GLU A 192 -53.45 -41.20 105.49
C GLU A 192 -54.31 -41.73 106.66
N VAL A 193 -54.92 -42.91 106.49
CA VAL A 193 -55.46 -43.69 107.60
C VAL A 193 -54.44 -44.78 107.92
N LYS A 194 -53.68 -44.55 108.98
CA LYS A 194 -53.04 -45.61 109.76
C LYS A 194 -54.14 -46.51 110.31
N GLU A 195 -54.35 -47.66 109.68
CA GLU A 195 -55.10 -48.75 110.32
C GLU A 195 -54.10 -49.65 111.04
N LYS A 196 -53.80 -49.25 112.29
CA LYS A 196 -53.27 -50.16 113.31
C LYS A 196 -54.38 -51.17 113.62
N VAL A 197 -54.27 -52.39 113.09
CA VAL A 197 -55.02 -53.51 113.65
C VAL A 197 -54.21 -54.03 114.83
N ASP A 198 -54.47 -53.41 115.96
CA ASP A 198 -54.05 -53.82 117.31
C ASP A 198 -54.94 -55.01 117.71
N SER A 199 -54.58 -56.22 117.29
CA SER A 199 -55.20 -57.46 117.82
C SER A 199 -54.41 -57.91 119.03
N ARG A 200 -54.70 -57.31 120.18
CA ARG A 200 -54.34 -57.89 121.49
C ARG A 200 -55.04 -59.24 121.67
N PRO A 201 -54.41 -60.18 122.38
CA PRO A 201 -54.92 -61.53 122.56
C PRO A 201 -56.18 -61.50 123.42
N ILE A 202 -57.20 -62.24 123.01
CA ILE A 202 -58.31 -62.61 123.91
C ILE A 202 -57.96 -64.01 124.43
N GLU A 203 -57.28 -64.04 125.57
CA GLU A 203 -57.33 -65.18 126.49
C GLU A 203 -58.74 -65.21 127.09
N VAL A 204 -59.51 -66.26 126.80
CA VAL A 204 -60.68 -66.62 127.61
C VAL A 204 -60.32 -67.91 128.32
N HIS A 205 -59.98 -67.78 129.60
CA HIS A 205 -60.01 -68.85 130.58
C HIS A 205 -61.25 -68.58 131.45
N ASP A 206 -62.24 -69.47 131.41
CA ASP A 206 -62.65 -70.24 132.58
C ASP A 206 -63.99 -70.95 132.34
N ASP A 207 -63.97 -72.25 132.67
CA ASP A 207 -64.99 -73.00 133.37
C ASP A 207 -66.46 -72.86 132.93
N LEU A 208 -67.03 -73.96 132.43
CA LEU A 208 -68.36 -74.44 132.83
C LEU A 208 -68.56 -75.89 132.34
N GLU A 209 -68.59 -76.78 133.34
CA GLU A 209 -69.43 -77.96 133.49
C GLU A 209 -69.67 -78.91 132.29
N ALA A 210 -69.21 -80.13 132.50
CA ALA A 210 -69.71 -81.33 131.86
C ALA A 210 -71.23 -81.44 132.05
N GLU A 211 -71.98 -81.21 130.98
CA GLU A 211 -73.34 -81.74 130.85
C GLU A 211 -73.43 -82.60 129.59
N VAL A 212 -73.96 -83.80 129.80
CA VAL A 212 -74.07 -84.88 128.83
C VAL A 212 -74.96 -84.45 127.67
N VAL A 213 -74.38 -84.23 126.50
CA VAL A 213 -75.11 -84.21 125.22
C VAL A 213 -74.52 -85.27 124.29
N ASP A 214 -75.41 -86.19 123.95
CA ASP A 214 -75.41 -87.28 122.97
C ASP A 214 -74.12 -87.58 122.13
N PRO A 215 -73.63 -88.84 122.08
CA PRO A 215 -72.46 -89.28 121.29
C PRO A 215 -72.52 -89.03 119.77
N ALA A 216 -73.66 -88.59 119.23
CA ALA A 216 -73.83 -88.24 117.83
C ALA A 216 -73.26 -86.85 117.48
N GLU A 217 -73.20 -85.92 118.43
CA GLU A 217 -72.73 -84.55 118.19
C GLU A 217 -71.20 -84.41 118.30
N PHE A 218 -70.54 -85.22 119.15
CA PHE A 218 -69.08 -85.20 119.31
C PHE A 218 -68.32 -85.61 118.03
N LYS A 219 -68.83 -86.59 117.29
CA LYS A 219 -68.28 -86.95 115.96
C LYS A 219 -68.42 -85.83 114.95
N LYS A 220 -69.49 -85.03 115.06
CA LYS A 220 -69.78 -83.92 114.14
C LYS A 220 -68.90 -82.71 114.44
N ILE A 221 -68.66 -82.43 115.72
CA ILE A 221 -67.71 -81.40 116.17
C ILE A 221 -66.29 -81.77 115.74
N GLN A 222 -65.86 -83.03 115.92
CA GLN A 222 -64.53 -83.46 115.50
C GLN A 222 -64.33 -83.41 113.97
N THR A 223 -65.35 -83.78 113.18
CA THR A 223 -65.29 -83.58 111.72
C THR A 223 -65.24 -82.10 111.34
N LEU A 224 -65.98 -81.24 112.06
CA LEU A 224 -65.95 -79.79 111.83
C LEU A 224 -64.62 -79.16 112.25
N GLU A 225 -63.96 -79.65 113.30
CA GLU A 225 -62.62 -79.21 113.74
C GLU A 225 -61.53 -79.65 112.77
N ASP A 226 -61.57 -80.89 112.28
CA ASP A 226 -60.65 -81.37 111.24
C ASP A 226 -60.89 -80.64 109.91
N GLU A 227 -62.14 -80.36 109.54
CA GLU A 227 -62.51 -79.51 108.40
C GLU A 227 -61.99 -78.08 108.57
N LEU A 228 -62.06 -77.52 109.79
CA LEU A 228 -61.58 -76.18 110.11
C LEU A 228 -60.05 -76.12 110.09
N ARG A 229 -59.35 -77.18 110.52
CA ARG A 229 -57.88 -77.31 110.40
C ARG A 229 -57.48 -77.36 108.92
N ILE A 230 -58.14 -78.20 108.13
CA ILE A 230 -57.90 -78.31 106.68
C ILE A 230 -58.21 -76.98 105.98
N ALA A 231 -59.26 -76.27 106.38
CA ALA A 231 -59.59 -74.96 105.84
C ALA A 231 -58.54 -73.90 106.20
N LYS A 232 -58.02 -73.90 107.44
CA LYS A 232 -56.93 -73.00 107.87
C LYS A 232 -55.63 -73.26 107.13
N GLU A 233 -55.27 -74.52 106.91
CA GLU A 233 -54.05 -74.87 106.16
C GLU A 233 -54.20 -74.52 104.68
N LYS A 234 -55.37 -74.75 104.07
CA LYS A 234 -55.70 -74.26 102.73
C LYS A 234 -55.66 -72.73 102.64
N LEU A 235 -56.13 -72.05 103.69
CA LEU A 235 -56.08 -70.60 103.77
C LEU A 235 -54.64 -70.09 103.86
N HIS A 236 -53.79 -70.73 104.67
CA HIS A 236 -52.37 -70.42 104.75
C HIS A 236 -51.64 -70.64 103.43
N VAL A 237 -51.86 -71.79 102.76
CA VAL A 237 -51.29 -72.05 101.42
C VAL A 237 -51.78 -71.02 100.41
N SER A 238 -53.06 -70.62 100.48
CA SER A 238 -53.59 -69.56 99.62
C SER A 238 -53.01 -68.18 99.95
N ASP A 239 -52.72 -67.88 101.23
CA ASP A 239 -52.08 -66.63 101.65
C ASP A 239 -50.61 -66.57 101.22
N GLU A 240 -49.89 -67.69 101.27
CA GLU A 240 -48.55 -67.83 100.72
C GLU A 240 -48.55 -67.66 99.20
N GLU A 241 -49.52 -68.25 98.49
CA GLU A 241 -49.71 -68.08 97.05
C GLU A 241 -50.05 -66.62 96.70
N ILE A 242 -50.95 -65.98 97.45
CA ILE A 242 -51.28 -64.55 97.32
C ILE A 242 -50.04 -63.68 97.55
N ASN A 243 -49.21 -63.98 98.54
CA ASN A 243 -47.97 -63.24 98.80
C ASN A 243 -46.92 -63.45 97.70
N SER A 244 -46.83 -64.66 97.12
CA SER A 244 -45.99 -64.91 95.94
C SER A 244 -46.48 -64.10 94.73
N LEU A 245 -47.78 -64.15 94.44
CA LEU A 245 -48.41 -63.38 93.36
C LEU A 245 -48.27 -61.86 93.57
N ARG A 246 -48.38 -61.35 94.80
CA ARG A 246 -48.13 -59.93 95.11
C ARG A 246 -46.67 -59.53 94.86
N ASN A 247 -45.72 -60.39 95.23
CA ASN A 247 -44.31 -60.13 94.96
C ASN A 247 -43.99 -60.19 93.46
N GLU A 248 -44.62 -61.11 92.72
CA GLU A 248 -44.54 -61.16 91.25
C GLU A 248 -45.19 -59.95 90.60
N LEU A 249 -46.36 -59.50 91.06
CA LEU A 249 -47.02 -58.28 90.62
C LEU A 249 -46.09 -57.08 90.82
N LYS A 250 -45.48 -56.94 92.00
CA LYS A 250 -44.53 -55.85 92.30
C LYS A 250 -43.26 -55.91 91.44
N ARG A 251 -42.75 -57.12 91.15
CA ARG A 251 -41.63 -57.30 90.20
C ARG A 251 -42.05 -56.90 88.78
N ASN A 252 -43.25 -57.29 88.35
CA ASN A 252 -43.81 -56.94 87.05
C ASN A 252 -44.09 -55.44 86.93
N GLU A 253 -44.57 -54.77 87.97
CA GLU A 253 -44.74 -53.32 88.03
C GLU A 253 -43.39 -52.60 87.90
N ASN A 254 -42.36 -53.05 88.64
CA ASN A 254 -41.01 -52.49 88.52
C ASN A 254 -40.42 -52.70 87.13
N LEU A 255 -40.60 -53.90 86.54
CA LEU A 255 -40.21 -54.19 85.16
C LEU A 255 -40.97 -53.30 84.16
N THR A 256 -42.27 -53.09 84.39
CA THR A 256 -43.11 -52.22 83.54
C THR A 256 -42.64 -50.77 83.62
N MET A 257 -42.35 -50.26 84.82
CA MET A 257 -41.79 -48.92 85.01
C MET A 257 -40.41 -48.77 84.37
N GLN A 258 -39.56 -49.81 84.44
CA GLN A 258 -38.25 -49.80 83.81
C GLN A 258 -38.38 -49.79 82.28
N LEU A 259 -39.22 -50.67 81.72
CA LEU A 259 -39.53 -50.69 80.29
C LEU A 259 -40.11 -49.36 79.81
N GLN A 260 -40.98 -48.72 80.59
CA GLN A 260 -41.56 -47.42 80.25
C GLN A 260 -40.52 -46.30 80.23
N LYS A 261 -39.53 -46.32 81.13
CA LYS A 261 -38.37 -45.41 81.08
C LYS A 261 -37.51 -45.66 79.85
N ASP A 262 -37.21 -46.91 79.54
CA ASP A 262 -36.40 -47.25 78.37
C ASP A 262 -37.11 -46.84 77.07
N VAL A 263 -38.42 -47.08 76.96
CA VAL A 263 -39.25 -46.57 75.85
C VAL A 263 -39.19 -45.04 75.76
N SER A 264 -39.26 -44.33 76.89
CA SER A 264 -39.15 -42.86 76.91
C SER A 264 -37.78 -42.37 76.45
N VAL A 265 -36.70 -43.06 76.82
CA VAL A 265 -35.33 -42.73 76.35
C VAL A 265 -35.17 -43.03 74.86
N TRP A 266 -35.65 -44.18 74.39
CA TRP A 266 -35.56 -44.56 72.98
C TRP A 266 -36.43 -43.68 72.08
N THR A 267 -37.61 -43.26 72.53
CA THR A 267 -38.46 -42.29 71.79
C THR A 267 -37.78 -40.93 71.67
N ALA A 268 -37.12 -40.43 72.72
CA ALA A 268 -36.35 -39.19 72.66
C ALA A 268 -35.15 -39.28 71.70
N LYS A 269 -34.41 -40.40 71.71
CA LYS A 269 -33.31 -40.65 70.77
C LYS A 269 -33.81 -40.72 69.33
N PHE A 270 -34.90 -41.45 69.09
CA PHE A 270 -35.55 -41.56 67.79
C PHE A 270 -35.97 -40.18 67.25
N GLU A 271 -36.58 -39.33 68.08
CA GLU A 271 -36.96 -37.97 67.65
C GLU A 271 -35.75 -37.08 67.38
N LYS A 272 -34.62 -37.25 68.09
CA LYS A 272 -33.37 -36.54 67.76
C LYS A 272 -32.82 -36.97 66.41
N GLU A 273 -32.73 -38.28 66.16
CA GLU A 273 -32.26 -38.81 64.87
C GLU A 273 -33.18 -38.40 63.72
N LYS A 274 -34.49 -38.43 63.91
CA LYS A 274 -35.49 -37.97 62.93
C LYS A 274 -35.32 -36.49 62.56
N LYS A 275 -34.99 -35.63 63.53
CA LYS A 275 -34.65 -34.22 63.26
C LYS A 275 -33.36 -34.09 62.46
N GLU A 276 -32.31 -34.85 62.79
CA GLU A 276 -31.07 -34.84 62.01
C GLU A 276 -31.27 -35.38 60.59
N VAL A 277 -32.04 -36.46 60.42
CA VAL A 277 -32.43 -36.99 59.10
C VAL A 277 -33.18 -35.94 58.30
N SER A 278 -34.09 -35.16 58.93
CA SER A 278 -34.79 -34.06 58.25
C SER A 278 -33.84 -32.96 57.79
N LYS A 279 -32.87 -32.54 58.62
CA LYS A 279 -31.85 -31.56 58.24
C LYS A 279 -30.98 -32.05 57.07
N LEU A 280 -30.59 -33.33 57.09
CA LEU A 280 -29.86 -33.95 56.00
C LEU A 280 -30.70 -34.00 54.72
N HIS A 281 -32.00 -34.32 54.84
CA HIS A 281 -32.93 -34.31 53.72
C HIS A 281 -33.03 -32.91 53.09
N ASP A 282 -33.15 -31.85 53.89
CA ASP A 282 -33.15 -30.47 53.40
C ASP A 282 -31.84 -30.08 52.72
N ARG A 283 -30.70 -30.53 53.27
CA ARG A 283 -29.39 -30.30 52.65
C ARG A 283 -29.26 -31.02 51.31
N ILE A 284 -29.73 -32.26 51.21
CA ILE A 284 -29.79 -33.02 49.96
C ILE A 284 -30.69 -32.30 48.94
N ALA A 285 -31.86 -31.79 49.38
CA ALA A 285 -32.76 -31.05 48.52
C ALA A 285 -32.09 -29.79 47.93
N ARG A 286 -31.40 -28.99 48.77
CA ARG A 286 -30.63 -27.82 48.31
C ARG A 286 -29.50 -28.19 47.34
N TYR A 287 -28.77 -29.27 47.61
CA TYR A 287 -27.74 -29.72 46.66
C TYR A 287 -28.32 -30.19 45.34
N LYS A 288 -29.50 -30.82 45.37
CA LYS A 288 -30.20 -31.25 44.16
C LYS A 288 -30.69 -30.06 43.32
N THR A 289 -31.21 -29.00 43.95
CA THR A 289 -31.59 -27.77 43.22
C THR A 289 -30.38 -27.08 42.62
N ASN A 290 -29.30 -26.91 43.38
CA ASN A 290 -28.08 -26.26 42.91
C ASN A 290 -27.41 -27.03 41.75
N LEU A 291 -27.42 -28.37 41.81
CA LEU A 291 -26.95 -29.20 40.69
C LEU A 291 -27.80 -28.98 39.44
N SER A 292 -29.13 -28.93 39.58
CA SER A 292 -30.04 -28.66 38.46
C SER A 292 -29.82 -27.27 37.83
N GLU A 293 -29.53 -26.25 38.65
CA GLU A 293 -29.21 -24.89 38.17
C GLU A 293 -27.90 -24.87 37.40
N ARG A 294 -26.84 -25.49 37.95
CA ARG A 294 -25.54 -25.65 37.27
C ARG A 294 -25.71 -26.41 35.95
N ASP A 295 -26.52 -27.46 35.92
CA ASP A 295 -26.81 -28.21 34.69
C ASP A 295 -27.53 -27.35 33.65
N GLN A 296 -28.43 -26.46 34.07
CA GLN A 296 -29.11 -25.52 33.18
C GLN A 296 -28.16 -24.45 32.64
N GLU A 297 -27.27 -23.94 33.49
CA GLU A 297 -26.20 -23.00 33.10
C GLU A 297 -25.26 -23.63 32.07
N ILE A 298 -24.80 -24.87 32.32
CA ILE A 298 -23.95 -25.63 31.38
C ILE A 298 -24.67 -25.81 30.03
N ARG A 299 -25.97 -26.14 30.04
CA ARG A 299 -26.76 -26.24 28.79
C ARG A 299 -26.82 -24.92 28.04
N GLY A 300 -27.08 -23.81 28.73
CA GLY A 300 -27.13 -22.47 28.12
C GLY A 300 -25.78 -22.05 27.53
N LEU A 301 -24.68 -22.29 28.26
CA LEU A 301 -23.33 -22.04 27.75
C LEU A 301 -23.00 -22.90 26.53
N LYS A 302 -23.38 -24.18 26.55
CA LYS A 302 -23.17 -25.10 25.43
C LYS A 302 -23.93 -24.67 24.17
N GLU A 303 -25.17 -24.19 24.33
CA GLU A 303 -25.96 -23.65 23.23
C GLU A 303 -25.35 -22.34 22.68
N SER A 304 -24.93 -21.43 23.56
CA SER A 304 -24.24 -20.19 23.18
C SER A 304 -22.95 -20.46 22.39
N ILE A 305 -22.15 -21.43 22.84
CA ILE A 305 -20.94 -21.88 22.13
C ILE A 305 -21.30 -22.49 20.78
N SER A 306 -22.33 -23.34 20.71
CA SER A 306 -22.78 -23.95 19.45
C SER A 306 -23.23 -22.89 18.43
N ASN A 307 -23.99 -21.90 18.87
CA ASN A 307 -24.47 -20.80 18.02
C ASN A 307 -23.30 -19.93 17.54
N SER A 308 -22.36 -19.60 18.43
CA SER A 308 -21.16 -18.83 18.08
C SER A 308 -20.27 -19.60 17.09
N ASN A 309 -20.07 -20.90 17.29
CA ASN A 309 -19.31 -21.74 16.36
C ASN A 309 -19.97 -21.84 14.98
N LYS A 310 -21.30 -21.92 14.95
CA LYS A 310 -22.06 -21.90 13.68
C LYS A 310 -21.85 -20.58 12.94
N ALA A 311 -21.99 -19.45 13.63
CA ALA A 311 -21.76 -18.13 13.05
C ALA A 311 -20.32 -17.97 12.52
N LEU A 312 -19.32 -18.41 13.29
CA LEU A 312 -17.91 -18.40 12.85
C LEU A 312 -17.67 -19.33 11.64
N SER A 313 -18.36 -20.45 11.55
CA SER A 313 -18.28 -21.35 10.40
C SER A 313 -18.88 -20.71 9.15
N GLU A 314 -19.99 -19.99 9.28
CA GLU A 314 -20.63 -19.27 8.17
C GLU A 314 -19.75 -18.11 7.68
N GLU A 315 -19.18 -17.32 8.60
CA GLU A 315 -18.23 -16.25 8.28
C GLU A 315 -16.96 -16.79 7.59
N ASN A 316 -16.41 -17.90 8.08
CA ASN A 316 -15.28 -18.56 7.41
C ASN A 316 -15.59 -18.98 5.98
N LEU A 317 -16.81 -19.47 5.72
CA LEU A 317 -17.23 -19.85 4.38
C LEU A 317 -17.37 -18.62 3.47
N GLN A 318 -17.94 -17.53 3.98
CA GLN A 318 -18.05 -16.26 3.25
C GLN A 318 -16.67 -15.69 2.91
N LEU A 319 -15.74 -15.66 3.88
CA LEU A 319 -14.37 -15.21 3.63
C LEU A 319 -13.66 -16.08 2.59
N GLN A 320 -13.87 -17.40 2.62
CA GLN A 320 -13.33 -18.30 1.59
C GLN A 320 -13.88 -18.01 0.20
N GLU A 321 -15.17 -17.67 0.08
CA GLU A 321 -15.79 -17.28 -1.19
C GLU A 321 -15.26 -15.93 -1.69
N GLU A 322 -15.11 -14.95 -0.80
CA GLU A 322 -14.54 -13.64 -1.12
C GLU A 322 -13.07 -13.75 -1.56
N ILE A 323 -12.26 -14.54 -0.86
CA ILE A 323 -10.87 -14.85 -1.28
C ILE A 323 -10.86 -15.48 -2.67
N LYS A 324 -11.74 -16.44 -2.96
CA LYS A 324 -11.84 -17.05 -4.30
C LYS A 324 -12.23 -16.02 -5.37
N LYS A 325 -13.13 -15.09 -5.07
CA LYS A 325 -13.53 -14.02 -5.98
C LYS A 325 -12.36 -13.06 -6.26
N LEU A 326 -11.68 -12.60 -5.21
CA LEU A 326 -10.51 -11.71 -5.32
C LEU A 326 -9.35 -12.38 -6.06
N LEU A 327 -9.13 -13.68 -5.89
CA LEU A 327 -8.11 -14.43 -6.65
C LEU A 327 -8.42 -14.46 -8.15
N LYS A 328 -9.69 -14.62 -8.54
CA LYS A 328 -10.10 -14.56 -9.95
C LYS A 328 -9.93 -13.17 -10.53
N GLU A 329 -10.28 -12.13 -9.78
CA GLU A 329 -10.11 -10.74 -10.19
C GLU A 329 -8.62 -10.39 -10.33
N ARG A 330 -7.78 -10.80 -9.38
CA ARG A 330 -6.33 -10.67 -9.47
C ARG A 330 -5.77 -11.32 -10.74
N ALA A 331 -6.18 -12.55 -11.05
CA ALA A 331 -5.72 -13.25 -12.24
C ALA A 331 -6.10 -12.50 -13.54
N PHE A 332 -7.35 -12.02 -13.62
CA PHE A 332 -7.82 -11.22 -14.75
C PHE A 332 -7.02 -9.91 -14.93
N LEU A 333 -6.78 -9.19 -13.83
CA LEU A 333 -5.98 -7.96 -13.85
C LEU A 333 -4.51 -8.23 -14.22
N GLU A 334 -3.96 -9.36 -13.76
CA GLU A 334 -2.60 -9.79 -14.11
C GLU A 334 -2.46 -10.10 -15.61
N ASP A 335 -3.46 -10.74 -16.22
CA ASP A 335 -3.46 -11.01 -17.66
C ASP A 335 -3.62 -9.72 -18.49
N ASN A 336 -4.49 -8.79 -18.06
CA ASN A 336 -4.62 -7.49 -18.71
C ASN A 336 -3.33 -6.64 -18.59
N ALA A 337 -2.63 -6.72 -17.45
CA ALA A 337 -1.33 -6.06 -17.31
C ALA A 337 -0.28 -6.65 -18.28
N LYS A 338 -0.22 -7.97 -18.41
CA LYS A 338 0.66 -8.65 -19.39
C LYS A 338 0.33 -8.24 -20.83
N GLU A 339 -0.94 -8.12 -21.18
CA GLU A 339 -1.37 -7.64 -22.51
C GLU A 339 -0.88 -6.20 -22.77
N MET A 340 -1.03 -5.31 -21.78
CA MET A 340 -0.56 -3.94 -21.90
C MET A 340 0.97 -3.86 -22.01
N ASP A 341 1.71 -4.69 -21.27
CA ASP A 341 3.18 -4.76 -21.39
C ASP A 341 3.62 -5.17 -22.79
N VAL A 342 2.96 -6.19 -23.39
CA VAL A 342 3.23 -6.60 -24.78
C VAL A 342 2.93 -5.47 -25.75
N ARG A 343 1.81 -4.76 -25.56
CA ARG A 343 1.46 -3.61 -26.41
C ARG A 343 2.47 -2.47 -26.32
N CYS A 344 2.97 -2.16 -25.12
CA CYS A 344 4.03 -1.18 -24.92
C CYS A 344 5.31 -1.59 -25.66
N GLN A 345 5.73 -2.86 -25.55
CA GLN A 345 6.90 -3.38 -26.27
C GLN A 345 6.74 -3.26 -27.79
N CYS A 346 5.56 -3.58 -28.35
CA CYS A 346 5.31 -3.43 -29.78
C CYS A 346 5.45 -1.96 -30.25
N LEU A 347 4.89 -1.02 -29.48
CA LEU A 347 4.97 0.41 -29.79
C LEU A 347 6.41 0.95 -29.66
N GLU A 348 7.18 0.47 -28.68
CA GLU A 348 8.60 0.81 -28.55
C GLU A 348 9.41 0.33 -29.75
N GLU A 349 9.17 -0.89 -30.24
CA GLU A 349 9.84 -1.41 -31.43
C GLU A 349 9.40 -0.70 -32.72
N GLU A 350 8.13 -0.28 -32.81
CA GLU A 350 7.67 0.61 -33.90
C GLU A 350 8.38 1.96 -33.88
N ALA A 351 8.53 2.57 -32.71
CA ALA A 351 9.24 3.84 -32.55
C ALA A 351 10.73 3.72 -32.92
N LYS A 352 11.39 2.63 -32.50
CA LYS A 352 12.79 2.34 -32.89
C LYS A 352 12.95 2.21 -34.40
N ARG A 353 12.05 1.47 -35.07
CA ARG A 353 12.06 1.33 -36.54
C ARG A 353 11.83 2.67 -37.24
N ALA A 354 10.91 3.50 -36.75
CA ALA A 354 10.66 4.82 -37.30
C ALA A 354 11.87 5.76 -37.15
N LEU A 355 12.55 5.73 -36.00
CA LEU A 355 13.78 6.50 -35.77
C LEU A 355 14.93 6.06 -36.68
N ALA A 356 15.10 4.74 -36.86
CA ALA A 356 16.09 4.21 -37.79
C ALA A 356 15.81 4.68 -39.24
N GLY A 357 14.57 4.53 -39.71
CA GLY A 357 14.18 4.98 -41.04
C GLY A 357 14.33 6.49 -41.23
N LYS A 358 14.05 7.30 -40.20
CA LYS A 358 14.30 8.74 -40.22
C LYS A 358 15.81 9.05 -40.36
N SER A 359 16.66 8.38 -39.59
CA SER A 359 18.12 8.58 -39.66
C SER A 359 18.69 8.18 -41.02
N GLU A 360 18.19 7.11 -41.63
CA GLU A 360 18.59 6.69 -42.99
C GLU A 360 18.21 7.76 -44.02
N MET A 361 16.99 8.30 -43.94
CA MET A 361 16.53 9.36 -44.84
C MET A 361 17.32 10.67 -44.64
N GLU A 362 17.63 11.05 -43.40
CA GLU A 362 18.49 12.20 -43.10
C GLU A 362 19.91 12.03 -43.69
N ALA A 363 20.47 10.81 -43.63
CA ALA A 363 21.78 10.52 -44.22
C ALA A 363 21.76 10.63 -45.76
N LEU A 364 20.70 10.13 -46.42
CA LEU A 364 20.53 10.24 -47.88
C LEU A 364 20.36 11.69 -48.33
N LEU A 365 19.53 12.47 -47.62
CA LEU A 365 19.39 13.90 -47.92
C LEU A 365 20.69 14.66 -47.65
N GLY A 366 21.42 14.28 -46.60
CA GLY A 366 22.75 14.82 -46.31
C GLY A 366 23.74 14.60 -47.47
N SER A 367 23.83 13.38 -47.99
CA SER A 367 24.73 13.09 -49.11
C SER A 367 24.31 13.78 -50.41
N GLU A 368 23.01 13.93 -50.68
CA GLU A 368 22.51 14.68 -51.84
C GLU A 368 22.82 16.18 -51.72
N ILE A 369 22.70 16.76 -50.52
CA ILE A 369 23.12 18.14 -50.26
C ILE A 369 24.62 18.31 -50.51
N GLU A 370 25.46 17.40 -50.01
CA GLU A 370 26.92 17.43 -50.23
C GLU A 370 27.27 17.35 -51.74
N GLN A 371 26.58 16.48 -52.49
CA GLN A 371 26.77 16.36 -53.93
C GLN A 371 26.37 17.65 -54.67
N LEU A 372 25.24 18.25 -54.31
CA LEU A 372 24.80 19.52 -54.88
C LEU A 372 25.78 20.65 -54.56
N GLN A 373 26.31 20.69 -53.32
CA GLN A 373 27.34 21.65 -52.93
C GLN A 373 28.61 21.50 -53.76
N SER A 374 29.12 20.28 -53.96
CA SER A 374 30.28 20.02 -54.84
C SER A 374 30.02 20.54 -56.26
N THR A 375 28.86 20.24 -56.81
CA THR A 375 28.49 20.66 -58.16
C THR A 375 28.38 22.19 -58.29
N ILE A 376 27.89 22.89 -57.25
CA ILE A 376 27.86 24.35 -57.21
C ILE A 376 29.28 24.91 -57.20
N VAL A 377 30.18 24.34 -56.41
CA VAL A 377 31.59 24.77 -56.35
C VAL A 377 32.27 24.60 -57.71
N GLU A 378 32.09 23.45 -58.37
CA GLU A 378 32.63 23.20 -59.72
C GLU A 378 32.10 24.23 -60.74
N ARG A 379 30.78 24.46 -60.76
CA ARG A 379 30.17 25.44 -61.67
C ARG A 379 30.66 26.86 -61.40
N ASN A 380 30.81 27.25 -60.13
CA ASN A 380 31.37 28.55 -59.78
C ASN A 380 32.81 28.68 -60.29
N GLY A 381 33.62 27.62 -60.20
CA GLY A 381 34.96 27.57 -60.82
C GLY A 381 34.92 27.87 -62.32
N CYS A 382 34.08 27.17 -63.07
CA CYS A 382 33.92 27.41 -64.52
C CYS A 382 33.44 28.83 -64.83
N VAL A 383 32.56 29.40 -64.00
CA VAL A 383 32.09 30.77 -64.17
C VAL A 383 33.23 31.78 -64.00
N GLU A 384 34.10 31.59 -63.00
CA GLU A 384 35.26 32.47 -62.83
C GLU A 384 36.28 32.33 -63.97
N GLU A 385 36.50 31.13 -64.50
CA GLU A 385 37.33 30.91 -65.69
C GLU A 385 36.78 31.65 -66.92
N LEU A 386 35.47 31.51 -67.19
CA LEU A 386 34.81 32.22 -68.29
C LEU A 386 34.87 33.75 -68.11
N LYS A 387 34.78 34.25 -66.88
CA LYS A 387 34.95 35.67 -66.59
C LYS A 387 36.36 36.15 -66.92
N SER A 388 37.40 35.39 -66.56
CA SER A 388 38.79 35.71 -66.91
C SER A 388 38.96 35.81 -68.43
N MET A 389 38.48 34.80 -69.16
CA MET A 389 38.56 34.77 -70.62
C MET A 389 37.81 35.95 -71.28
N ASN A 390 36.65 36.33 -70.75
CA ASN A 390 35.90 37.49 -71.25
C ASN A 390 36.66 38.80 -70.99
N ASN A 391 37.31 38.94 -69.84
CA ASN A 391 38.16 40.10 -69.56
C ASN A 391 39.35 40.16 -70.54
N GLU A 392 40.03 39.03 -70.78
CA GLU A 392 41.13 38.94 -71.76
C GLU A 392 40.67 39.34 -73.17
N LEU A 393 39.52 38.82 -73.63
CA LEU A 393 38.95 39.19 -74.93
C LEU A 393 38.55 40.68 -74.98
N ASN A 394 38.05 41.26 -73.89
CA ASN A 394 37.73 42.69 -73.83
C ASN A 394 39.00 43.54 -73.92
N ASP A 395 40.08 43.13 -73.24
CA ASP A 395 41.37 43.80 -73.32
C ASP A 395 41.91 43.76 -74.76
N GLU A 396 41.83 42.60 -75.44
CA GLU A 396 42.22 42.45 -76.85
C GLU A 396 41.36 43.32 -77.79
N ILE A 397 40.04 43.38 -77.55
CA ILE A 397 39.14 44.25 -78.30
C ILE A 397 39.53 45.72 -78.12
N ASP A 398 39.86 46.15 -76.91
CA ASP A 398 40.24 47.54 -76.64
C ASP A 398 41.61 47.89 -77.26
N GLU A 399 42.55 46.95 -77.27
CA GLU A 399 43.81 47.10 -78.00
C GLU A 399 43.59 47.21 -79.51
N MET A 400 42.74 46.36 -80.08
CA MET A 400 42.39 46.42 -81.51
C MET A 400 41.65 47.73 -81.86
N LYS A 401 40.76 48.22 -81.00
CA LYS A 401 40.10 49.53 -81.18
C LYS A 401 41.12 50.67 -81.18
N LYS A 402 42.11 50.63 -80.29
CA LYS A 402 43.18 51.62 -80.23
C LYS A 402 44.01 51.62 -81.53
N HIS A 403 44.45 50.44 -81.98
CA HIS A 403 45.17 50.32 -83.25
C HIS A 403 44.34 50.83 -84.44
N LEU A 404 43.05 50.51 -84.49
CA LEU A 404 42.14 51.02 -85.52
C LEU A 404 42.03 52.55 -85.48
N HIS A 405 41.98 53.15 -84.28
CA HIS A 405 41.95 54.59 -84.11
C HIS A 405 43.27 55.24 -84.57
N ASP A 406 44.42 54.70 -84.17
CA ASP A 406 45.74 55.18 -84.55
C ASP A 406 45.90 55.15 -86.09
N LEU A 407 45.54 54.02 -86.72
CA LEU A 407 45.56 53.89 -88.18
C LEU A 407 44.61 54.89 -88.86
N HIS A 408 43.43 55.12 -88.29
CA HIS A 408 42.50 56.13 -88.81
C HIS A 408 43.10 57.55 -88.74
N VAL A 409 43.75 57.89 -87.63
CA VAL A 409 44.43 59.18 -87.46
C VAL A 409 45.56 59.34 -88.48
N GLU A 410 46.39 58.31 -88.68
CA GLU A 410 47.44 58.31 -89.71
C GLU A 410 46.84 58.48 -91.12
N HIS A 411 45.78 57.75 -91.46
CA HIS A 411 45.10 57.91 -92.74
C HIS A 411 44.59 59.34 -92.95
N VAL A 412 43.98 59.96 -91.93
CA VAL A 412 43.52 61.36 -92.01
C VAL A 412 44.70 62.33 -92.21
N GLN A 413 45.84 62.10 -91.55
CA GLN A 413 47.05 62.91 -91.74
C GLN A 413 47.61 62.77 -93.17
N LEU A 414 47.75 61.54 -93.66
CA LEU A 414 48.22 61.28 -95.03
C LEU A 414 47.29 61.89 -96.08
N ILE A 415 45.97 61.85 -95.86
CA ILE A 415 45.01 62.53 -96.75
C ILE A 415 45.25 64.05 -96.73
N ALA A 416 45.44 64.67 -95.56
CA ALA A 416 45.72 66.10 -95.46
C ALA A 416 47.05 66.50 -96.13
N GLU A 417 48.09 65.67 -96.00
CA GLU A 417 49.38 65.86 -96.67
C GLU A 417 49.26 65.70 -98.20
N ALA A 418 48.54 64.68 -98.66
CA ALA A 418 48.25 64.46 -100.07
C ALA A 418 47.45 65.63 -100.67
N ASP A 419 46.44 66.15 -99.98
CA ASP A 419 45.70 67.34 -100.38
C ASP A 419 46.60 68.58 -100.43
N GLY A 420 47.50 68.75 -99.45
CA GLY A 420 48.48 69.84 -99.43
C GLY A 420 49.45 69.80 -100.62
N THR A 421 50.01 68.63 -100.92
CA THR A 421 50.88 68.44 -102.09
C THR A 421 50.13 68.58 -103.41
N CYS A 422 48.87 68.14 -103.50
CA CYS A 422 48.03 68.38 -104.66
C CYS A 422 47.81 69.88 -104.92
N LYS A 423 47.52 70.68 -103.88
CA LYS A 423 47.42 72.14 -104.01
C LYS A 423 48.71 72.78 -104.50
N GLN A 424 49.86 72.39 -103.94
CA GLN A 424 51.17 72.86 -104.41
C GLN A 424 51.42 72.47 -105.88
N ALA A 425 51.05 71.25 -106.27
CA ALA A 425 51.17 70.78 -107.65
C ALA A 425 50.23 71.54 -108.61
N GLU A 426 49.03 71.91 -108.17
CA GLU A 426 48.10 72.76 -108.92
C GLU A 426 48.64 74.19 -109.09
N GLU A 427 49.20 74.78 -108.03
CA GLU A 427 49.87 76.07 -108.08
C GLU A 427 51.03 76.05 -109.07
N LEU A 428 51.95 75.07 -108.96
CA LEU A 428 53.05 74.89 -109.92
C LEU A 428 52.55 74.66 -111.34
N ARG A 429 51.47 73.90 -111.53
CA ARG A 429 50.87 73.70 -112.87
C ARG A 429 50.33 75.01 -113.44
N SER A 430 49.73 75.86 -112.60
CA SER A 430 49.23 77.17 -113.02
C SER A 430 50.38 78.12 -113.40
N THR A 431 51.50 78.09 -112.68
CA THR A 431 52.69 78.90 -113.02
C THR A 431 53.36 78.40 -114.29
N VAL A 432 53.48 77.07 -114.46
CA VAL A 432 53.96 76.47 -115.73
C VAL A 432 53.07 76.90 -116.89
N LYS A 433 51.73 76.81 -116.77
CA LYS A 433 50.81 77.29 -117.80
C LYS A 433 51.01 78.78 -118.11
N GLY A 434 51.17 79.62 -117.08
CA GLY A 434 51.45 81.05 -117.26
C GLY A 434 52.76 81.30 -118.01
N MET A 435 53.82 80.53 -117.70
CA MET A 435 55.09 80.59 -118.43
C MET A 435 54.96 80.07 -119.86
N GLU A 436 54.22 78.98 -120.10
CA GLU A 436 53.94 78.45 -121.45
C GLU A 436 53.20 79.49 -122.31
N GLU A 437 52.23 80.20 -121.74
CA GLU A 437 51.52 81.29 -122.42
C GLU A 437 52.43 82.49 -122.71
N GLU A 438 53.37 82.82 -121.82
CA GLU A 438 54.39 83.85 -122.04
C GLU A 438 55.36 83.45 -123.15
N ILE A 439 55.85 82.21 -123.14
CA ILE A 439 56.69 81.66 -124.21
C ILE A 439 55.94 81.71 -125.53
N ARG A 440 54.66 81.32 -125.55
CA ARG A 440 53.81 81.41 -126.75
C ARG A 440 53.71 82.86 -127.25
N ARG A 441 53.45 83.83 -126.37
CA ARG A 441 53.43 85.26 -126.73
C ARG A 441 54.77 85.73 -127.29
N GLN A 442 55.88 85.35 -126.65
CA GLN A 442 57.21 85.65 -127.17
C GLN A 442 57.43 85.02 -128.55
N GLN A 443 57.01 83.77 -128.75
CA GLN A 443 57.11 83.08 -130.03
C GLN A 443 56.32 83.81 -131.13
N GLU A 444 55.08 84.22 -130.84
CA GLU A 444 54.25 85.03 -131.73
C GLU A 444 54.95 86.35 -132.11
N THR A 445 55.51 87.09 -131.15
CA THR A 445 56.24 88.34 -131.45
C THR A 445 57.51 88.11 -132.28
N ILE A 446 58.20 86.99 -132.07
CA ILE A 446 59.37 86.60 -132.88
C ILE A 446 58.92 86.26 -134.31
N GLU A 447 57.80 85.55 -134.46
CA GLU A 447 57.22 85.22 -135.77
C GLU A 447 56.75 86.46 -136.52
N GLU A 448 56.06 87.38 -135.84
CA GLU A 448 55.66 88.68 -136.39
C GLU A 448 56.89 89.49 -136.79
N GLY A 449 57.89 89.64 -135.92
CA GLY A 449 59.14 90.32 -136.27
C GLY A 449 59.92 89.62 -137.39
N ALA A 450 59.84 88.29 -137.49
CA ALA A 450 60.38 87.54 -138.62
C ALA A 450 59.59 87.78 -139.90
N GLU A 451 58.27 87.93 -139.82
CA GLU A 451 57.38 88.25 -140.94
C GLU A 451 57.58 89.68 -141.43
N GLU A 452 57.74 90.65 -140.53
CA GLU A 452 58.13 92.02 -140.85
C GLU A 452 59.49 92.06 -141.55
N LYS A 453 60.47 91.28 -141.07
CA LYS A 453 61.76 91.13 -141.77
C LYS A 453 61.56 90.51 -143.15
N ARG A 454 60.71 89.50 -143.30
CA ARG A 454 60.37 88.90 -144.61
C ARG A 454 59.69 89.91 -145.52
N GLU A 455 58.78 90.73 -145.01
CA GLU A 455 58.10 91.79 -145.77
C GLU A 455 59.06 92.91 -146.15
N ALA A 456 59.95 93.33 -145.24
CA ALA A 456 61.02 94.28 -145.57
C ALA A 456 61.91 93.74 -146.69
N ILE A 457 62.25 92.45 -146.67
CA ILE A 457 62.95 91.78 -147.77
C ILE A 457 62.09 91.79 -149.05
N ARG A 458 60.77 91.49 -148.99
CA ARG A 458 59.87 91.58 -150.16
C ARG A 458 59.82 92.98 -150.75
N GLN A 459 59.69 94.01 -149.91
CA GLN A 459 59.69 95.42 -150.32
C GLN A 459 61.02 95.82 -150.97
N LEU A 460 62.15 95.38 -150.40
CA LEU A 460 63.47 95.59 -150.98
C LEU A 460 63.60 94.89 -152.35
N CYS A 461 63.13 93.64 -152.46
CA CYS A 461 63.06 92.93 -153.73
C CYS A 461 62.18 93.65 -154.76
N PHE A 462 61.02 94.19 -154.35
CA PHE A 462 60.15 94.98 -155.22
C PHE A 462 60.83 96.26 -155.70
N SER A 463 61.54 96.97 -154.81
CA SER A 463 62.29 98.17 -155.18
C SER A 463 63.45 97.84 -156.13
N LEU A 464 64.16 96.73 -155.91
CA LEU A 464 65.17 96.21 -156.83
C LEU A 464 64.60 95.87 -158.20
N GLU A 465 63.42 95.22 -158.26
CA GLU A 465 62.72 94.92 -159.52
C GLU A 465 62.24 96.21 -160.21
N HIS A 466 61.81 97.22 -159.44
CA HIS A 466 61.46 98.54 -159.96
C HIS A 466 62.67 99.26 -160.58
N TYR A 467 63.82 99.28 -159.89
CA TYR A 467 65.06 99.84 -160.43
C TYR A 467 65.55 99.05 -161.65
N ARG A 468 65.45 97.72 -161.62
CA ARG A 468 65.77 96.85 -162.76
C ARG A 468 64.86 97.12 -163.96
N ASN A 469 63.56 97.28 -163.74
CA ASN A 469 62.58 97.63 -164.79
C ASN A 469 62.75 99.06 -165.31
N GLY A 470 63.13 100.02 -164.45
CA GLY A 470 63.53 101.36 -164.84
C GLY A 470 64.78 101.34 -165.71
N TYR A 471 65.78 100.53 -165.35
CA TYR A 471 66.99 100.29 -166.15
C TYR A 471 66.66 99.63 -167.49
N HIS A 472 65.74 98.65 -167.52
CA HIS A 472 65.29 98.03 -168.77
C HIS A 472 64.54 99.00 -169.69
N ARG A 473 63.70 99.91 -169.15
CA ARG A 473 63.07 100.99 -169.94
C ARG A 473 64.09 102.01 -170.45
N LEU A 474 65.08 102.40 -169.65
CA LEU A 474 66.19 103.25 -170.09
C LEU A 474 67.02 102.59 -171.19
N ARG A 475 67.21 101.26 -171.10
CA ARG A 475 67.89 100.44 -172.10
C ARG A 475 67.09 100.27 -173.41
N GLN A 476 65.76 100.37 -173.36
CA GLN A 476 64.88 100.23 -174.53
C GLN A 476 64.74 101.53 -175.33
N VAL A 477 64.98 102.70 -174.72
CA VAL A 477 64.97 104.02 -175.40
C VAL A 477 66.29 104.33 -176.12
N PHE A 478 67.40 103.70 -175.73
CA PHE A 478 68.73 103.90 -176.36
C PHE A 478 69.10 102.88 -177.44
N MET A 479 68.29 101.83 -177.67
CA MET A 479 68.51 100.83 -178.72
C MET A 479 67.87 101.26 -180.05
N GLY A 480 68.46 102.30 -180.63
CA GLY A 480 68.20 102.79 -181.97
C GLY A 480 69.48 103.18 -182.72
N ASN A 481 70.54 102.34 -182.69
CA ASN A 481 71.50 102.19 -183.80
C ASN A 481 72.64 101.20 -183.52
N LYS A 482 72.87 100.33 -184.53
CA LYS A 482 74.09 99.62 -184.92
C LYS A 482 74.58 98.43 -184.07
N GLY A 483 74.92 97.35 -184.78
CA GLY A 483 75.29 96.06 -184.21
C GLY A 483 76.73 95.59 -184.48
N LEU A 484 76.97 94.37 -183.96
CA LEU A 484 77.99 93.35 -184.27
C LEU A 484 79.48 93.68 -183.97
N PRO A 485 80.38 92.67 -183.81
CA PRO A 485 80.35 91.46 -182.96
C PRO A 485 81.70 91.23 -182.20
N VAL A 486 81.91 90.01 -181.63
CA VAL A 486 83.21 89.28 -181.42
C VAL A 486 83.73 89.03 -179.97
N MET A 487 83.81 87.72 -179.68
CA MET A 487 84.74 86.86 -178.88
C MET A 487 85.15 87.10 -177.41
N ALA A 488 85.02 85.97 -176.67
CA ALA A 488 85.98 85.24 -175.83
C ALA A 488 86.87 85.99 -174.82
N SER A 489 86.69 85.68 -173.53
CA SER A 489 87.45 84.63 -172.83
C SER A 489 86.76 84.24 -171.52
#